data_AF-A0A1Q7C8I6-F1
#
_entry.id   AF-A0A1Q7C8I6-F1
#
_cell.length_a   1.000
_cell.length_b   1.000
_cell.length_c   1.000
_cell.angle_alpha   90.00
_cell.angle_beta   90.00
_cell.angle_gamma   90.00
#
_symmetry.space_group_name_H-M   'P 1'
#
loop_
_entity.id
_entity.type
_entity.pdbx_description
1 polymer ?
#
loop_
_entity_poly.entity_id
_entity_poly.type
_entity_poly.pdbx_seq_one_letter_code
_entity_poly.pdbx_strand_id
1 'polypeptide(L)'
;MEKGAEGKKSRVLSGMRPTGRLHIGHYFGALQNWVRLQNDPAYDCFYFIADWHALTSDYADTSPIAENTLQIMIDYLAAGLDPAKSVIFQQSVIPEHAELHLLLSMVTPLGWLERVPTYKEALENVKDKDLHNYGFLGYPILQCADIVIYGEPGAQLFVPVGEDQVSHVEISREIVRRFSIFYGLDVDYSIFDQVDDRRVATKILGLEGWERIEPGIAARFRSAARRLAAEIGLSNLHDKLGTLSRYFPYRPPLEEPDVMLTKTPRIPGLDGRKMSKSYGNTITLSESDADIRAKTKVMVTDPARKRRTDPGNPDVCPVYDWHKLFSAEEPGRLDWVRQGCTTAGIGCIECKDAMAENLIKWIAPVRERRVKYEKNPKQVLELLDQGSNKARKVAQGTMERVREAVFGWEKKRKEIGCGGKQAASGE
;
A
#
# COMPACT_ATOMS: atom_id res chain seq x y z
N MET A 1 10.88 -3.59 -19.28
CA MET A 1 11.38 -2.67 -18.23
C MET A 1 11.80 -1.41 -18.95
N GLU A 2 10.85 -0.48 -19.11
CA GLU A 2 11.17 0.84 -19.64
C GLU A 2 11.95 1.59 -18.56
N LYS A 3 13.12 2.11 -18.95
CA LYS A 3 13.90 3.01 -18.10
C LYS A 3 13.04 4.24 -17.86
N GLY A 4 12.67 4.49 -16.60
CA GLY A 4 12.01 5.72 -16.20
C GLY A 4 12.79 6.94 -16.69
N ALA A 5 12.07 8.00 -17.03
CA ALA A 5 12.63 9.26 -17.50
C ALA A 5 13.72 9.75 -16.51
N GLU A 6 14.93 9.94 -17.04
CA GLU A 6 16.08 10.59 -16.40
C GLU A 6 16.37 10.21 -14.93
N GLY A 7 17.04 9.07 -14.71
CA GLY A 7 17.92 8.84 -13.54
C GLY A 7 17.30 8.85 -12.14
N LYS A 8 15.99 9.10 -12.00
CA LYS A 8 15.28 9.06 -10.72
C LYS A 8 14.85 7.64 -10.37
N LYS A 9 15.05 7.27 -9.11
CA LYS A 9 14.57 5.98 -8.58
C LYS A 9 13.04 5.97 -8.55
N SER A 10 12.45 4.83 -8.88
CA SER A 10 11.02 4.63 -8.68
C SER A 10 10.70 4.55 -7.18
N ARG A 11 9.60 5.16 -6.77
CA ARG A 11 9.12 5.12 -5.39
C ARG A 11 8.34 3.82 -5.17
N VAL A 12 8.55 3.18 -4.02
CA VAL A 12 7.78 2.01 -3.60
C VAL A 12 7.15 2.32 -2.26
N LEU A 13 5.84 2.16 -2.12
CA LEU A 13 5.16 2.21 -0.83
C LEU A 13 4.46 0.89 -0.51
N SER A 14 4.64 0.39 0.71
CA SER A 14 3.81 -0.69 1.25
C SER A 14 3.75 -0.61 2.78
N GLY A 15 2.80 -1.29 3.42
CA GLY A 15 2.66 -1.22 4.87
C GLY A 15 1.74 -2.28 5.45
N MET A 16 1.71 -2.36 6.78
CA MET A 16 0.83 -3.27 7.52
C MET A 16 0.17 -2.56 8.69
N ARG A 17 -1.06 -2.97 9.00
CA ARG A 17 -1.75 -2.53 10.22
C ARG A 17 -1.12 -3.19 11.45
N PRO A 18 -0.99 -2.46 12.59
CA PRO A 18 -0.48 -2.98 13.86
C PRO A 18 -1.45 -3.96 14.52
N THR A 19 -1.50 -5.20 14.02
CA THR A 19 -2.34 -6.29 14.56
C THR A 19 -1.56 -7.29 15.42
N GLY A 20 -0.40 -6.88 15.92
CA GLY A 20 0.53 -7.66 16.74
C GLY A 20 1.60 -8.39 15.95
N ARG A 21 2.33 -9.29 16.62
CA ARG A 21 3.51 -10.00 16.05
C ARG A 21 3.24 -10.66 14.70
N LEU A 22 4.14 -10.49 13.75
CA LEU A 22 4.03 -11.06 12.42
C LEU A 22 4.29 -12.58 12.44
N HIS A 23 3.79 -13.26 11.42
CA HIS A 23 3.91 -14.70 11.23
C HIS A 23 4.53 -15.01 9.88
N ILE A 24 4.88 -16.28 9.67
CA ILE A 24 5.49 -16.79 8.42
C ILE A 24 4.75 -16.31 7.17
N GLY A 25 3.41 -16.30 7.19
CA GLY A 25 2.61 -15.77 6.08
C GLY A 25 2.91 -14.32 5.70
N HIS A 26 3.19 -13.43 6.68
CA HIS A 26 3.59 -12.04 6.40
C HIS A 26 5.02 -11.97 5.84
N TYR A 27 5.91 -12.84 6.31
CA TYR A 27 7.30 -12.86 5.84
C TYR A 27 7.36 -13.17 4.35
N PHE A 28 6.78 -14.29 3.93
CA PHE A 28 6.78 -14.69 2.53
C PHE A 28 5.77 -13.91 1.68
N GLY A 29 4.69 -13.41 2.29
CA GLY A 29 3.67 -12.61 1.62
C GLY A 29 4.10 -11.18 1.30
N ALA A 30 5.06 -10.62 2.05
CA ALA A 30 5.46 -9.23 1.87
C ALA A 30 6.93 -8.96 2.23
N LEU A 31 7.37 -9.28 3.45
CA LEU A 31 8.67 -8.82 3.97
C LEU A 31 9.85 -9.30 3.12
N GLN A 32 9.83 -10.54 2.64
CA GLN A 32 10.87 -11.08 1.76
C GLN A 32 11.01 -10.24 0.47
N ASN A 33 9.89 -9.87 -0.14
CA ASN A 33 9.89 -9.02 -1.32
C ASN A 33 10.32 -7.59 -0.99
N TRP A 34 9.89 -7.03 0.15
CA TRP A 34 10.33 -5.71 0.59
C TRP A 34 11.84 -5.65 0.83
N VAL A 35 12.41 -6.70 1.44
CA VAL A 35 13.85 -6.85 1.63
C VAL A 35 14.58 -6.94 0.30
N ARG A 36 14.01 -7.61 -0.70
CA ARG A 36 14.55 -7.62 -2.06
C ARG A 36 14.53 -6.22 -2.69
N LEU A 37 13.40 -5.51 -2.60
CA LEU A 37 13.20 -4.19 -3.20
C LEU A 37 14.13 -3.11 -2.61
N GLN A 38 14.32 -3.08 -1.28
CA GLN A 38 15.22 -2.09 -0.66
C GLN A 38 16.71 -2.26 -1.07
N ASN A 39 17.09 -3.43 -1.59
CA ASN A 39 18.46 -3.70 -2.04
C ASN A 39 18.64 -3.46 -3.54
N ASP A 40 17.57 -3.19 -4.28
CA ASP A 40 17.61 -2.88 -5.70
C ASP A 40 17.80 -1.35 -5.87
N PRO A 41 18.89 -0.90 -6.50
CA PRO A 41 19.21 0.51 -6.63
C PRO A 41 18.19 1.30 -7.47
N ALA A 42 17.31 0.62 -8.22
CA ALA A 42 16.25 1.27 -8.98
C ALA A 42 15.12 1.84 -8.10
N TYR A 43 15.02 1.42 -6.83
CA TYR A 43 13.91 1.80 -5.97
C TYR A 43 14.34 2.66 -4.77
N ASP A 44 13.44 3.55 -4.37
CA ASP A 44 13.44 4.22 -3.07
C ASP A 44 12.19 3.78 -2.30
N CYS A 45 12.39 3.07 -1.20
CA CYS A 45 11.34 2.29 -0.54
C CYS A 45 10.83 2.95 0.74
N PHE A 46 9.52 2.98 0.88
CA PHE A 46 8.76 3.52 1.99
C PHE A 46 7.91 2.38 2.56
N TYR A 47 8.19 2.01 3.81
CA TYR A 47 7.46 0.96 4.51
C TYR A 47 6.84 1.51 5.78
N PHE A 48 5.57 1.24 6.04
CA PHE A 48 4.90 1.89 7.15
C PHE A 48 4.06 0.97 8.02
N ILE A 49 3.81 1.47 9.23
CA ILE A 49 2.91 0.90 10.20
C ILE A 49 1.64 1.76 10.20
N ALA A 50 0.56 1.15 9.73
CA ALA A 50 -0.70 1.81 9.39
C ALA A 50 -1.64 1.86 10.62
N ASP A 51 -1.33 2.70 11.59
CA ASP A 51 -2.03 2.76 12.87
C ASP A 51 -3.38 3.47 12.83
N TRP A 52 -3.60 4.46 11.95
CA TRP A 52 -4.97 4.97 11.71
C TRP A 52 -5.85 3.95 11.00
N HIS A 53 -5.29 3.12 10.12
CA HIS A 53 -6.03 2.00 9.52
C HIS A 53 -6.41 0.91 10.54
N ALA A 54 -5.78 0.85 11.72
CA ALA A 54 -6.26 -0.02 12.78
C ALA A 54 -7.59 0.49 13.36
N LEU A 55 -7.76 1.82 13.44
CA LEU A 55 -8.96 2.45 13.99
C LEU A 55 -10.22 2.18 13.14
N THR A 56 -10.08 1.86 11.86
CA THR A 56 -11.24 1.57 11.00
C THR A 56 -12.01 0.32 11.45
N SER A 57 -11.38 -0.56 12.24
CA SER A 57 -12.00 -1.75 12.82
C SER A 57 -11.84 -1.88 14.33
N ASP A 58 -10.89 -1.17 14.95
CA ASP A 58 -10.52 -1.33 16.36
C ASP A 58 -10.69 -0.02 17.16
N TYR A 59 -11.47 0.95 16.66
CA TYR A 59 -11.68 2.24 17.33
C TYR A 59 -12.20 2.14 18.77
N ALA A 60 -12.91 1.05 19.10
CA ALA A 60 -13.48 0.83 20.44
C ALA A 60 -12.42 0.46 21.50
N ASP A 61 -11.32 -0.17 21.09
CA ASP A 61 -10.20 -0.53 21.97
C ASP A 61 -8.86 -0.34 21.25
N THR A 62 -8.22 0.79 21.53
CA THR A 62 -6.95 1.19 20.93
C THR A 62 -5.75 0.81 21.80
N SER A 63 -5.97 0.22 22.98
CA SER A 63 -4.91 -0.12 23.93
C SER A 63 -3.78 -0.99 23.34
N PRO A 64 -4.04 -1.92 22.38
CA PRO A 64 -2.96 -2.73 21.81
C PRO A 64 -2.12 -2.03 20.75
N ILE A 65 -2.56 -0.88 20.20
CA ILE A 65 -1.95 -0.29 18.99
C ILE A 65 -0.49 0.10 19.21
N ALA A 66 -0.17 0.72 20.34
CA ALA A 66 1.20 1.16 20.62
C ALA A 66 2.17 -0.03 20.75
N GLU A 67 1.79 -1.04 21.53
CA GLU A 67 2.58 -2.27 21.68
C GLU A 67 2.72 -3.00 20.35
N ASN A 68 1.63 -3.13 19.60
CA ASN A 68 1.65 -3.78 18.29
C ASN A 68 2.52 -3.03 17.27
N THR A 69 2.57 -1.70 17.34
CA THR A 69 3.45 -0.86 16.51
C THR A 69 4.92 -1.18 16.80
N LEU A 70 5.29 -1.23 18.08
CA LEU A 70 6.64 -1.63 18.48
C LEU A 70 6.96 -3.07 18.02
N GLN A 71 6.04 -4.01 18.20
CA GLN A 71 6.23 -5.40 17.79
C GLN A 71 6.39 -5.56 16.27
N ILE A 72 5.61 -4.85 15.47
CA ILE A 72 5.74 -4.86 14.01
C ILE A 72 7.08 -4.24 13.58
N MET A 73 7.48 -3.12 14.18
CA MET A 73 8.79 -2.52 13.85
C MET A 73 9.93 -3.49 14.14
N ILE A 74 9.88 -4.20 15.28
CA ILE A 74 10.85 -5.26 15.60
C ILE A 74 10.82 -6.36 14.54
N ASP A 75 9.64 -6.81 14.11
CA ASP A 75 9.51 -7.87 13.09
C ASP A 75 10.01 -7.42 11.70
N TYR A 76 9.80 -6.16 11.32
CA TYR A 76 10.35 -5.57 10.09
C TYR A 76 11.89 -5.63 10.12
N LEU A 77 12.50 -5.13 11.20
CA LEU A 77 13.96 -5.15 11.38
C LEU A 77 14.52 -6.57 11.45
N ALA A 78 13.83 -7.48 12.16
CA ALA A 78 14.24 -8.88 12.27
C ALA A 78 14.14 -9.63 10.94
N ALA A 79 13.15 -9.29 10.09
CA ALA A 79 13.04 -9.85 8.75
C ALA A 79 14.15 -9.38 7.79
N GLY A 80 14.82 -8.27 8.12
CA GLY A 80 15.96 -7.74 7.37
C GLY A 80 15.73 -6.38 6.73
N LEU A 81 14.62 -5.69 7.04
CA LEU A 81 14.47 -4.29 6.64
C LEU A 81 15.51 -3.43 7.35
N ASP A 82 16.12 -2.54 6.57
CA ASP A 82 17.22 -1.69 7.01
C ASP A 82 16.80 -0.21 6.89
N PRO A 83 16.66 0.52 8.02
CA PRO A 83 16.34 1.96 8.03
C PRO A 83 17.38 2.86 7.33
N ALA A 84 18.58 2.33 7.03
CA ALA A 84 19.57 3.03 6.22
C ALA A 84 19.30 2.90 4.70
N LYS A 85 18.53 1.89 4.28
CA LYS A 85 18.21 1.60 2.87
C LYS A 85 16.78 1.95 2.48
N SER A 86 15.88 1.97 3.44
CA SER A 86 14.46 2.27 3.25
C SER A 86 13.96 3.20 4.36
N VAL A 87 12.89 3.96 4.07
CA VAL A 87 12.22 4.80 5.05
C VAL A 87 11.14 3.96 5.73
N ILE A 88 11.30 3.71 7.03
CA ILE A 88 10.33 2.96 7.83
C ILE A 88 9.64 3.91 8.81
N PHE A 89 8.32 4.04 8.77
CA PHE A 89 7.62 5.08 9.54
C PHE A 89 6.25 4.66 10.10
N GLN A 90 5.72 5.47 11.01
CA GLN A 90 4.38 5.33 11.58
C GLN A 90 3.41 6.29 10.87
N GLN A 91 2.20 5.84 10.56
CA GLN A 91 1.23 6.64 9.79
C GLN A 91 0.78 7.90 10.54
N SER A 92 0.37 7.77 11.79
CA SER A 92 -0.29 8.84 12.55
C SER A 92 0.59 10.04 12.92
N VAL A 93 1.92 9.88 12.90
CA VAL A 93 2.86 10.97 13.19
C VAL A 93 3.08 11.91 11.99
N ILE A 94 2.43 11.62 10.85
CA ILE A 94 2.47 12.40 9.61
C ILE A 94 1.07 12.97 9.37
N PRO A 95 0.71 14.13 9.98
CA PRO A 95 -0.62 14.72 9.87
C PRO A 95 -1.01 15.09 8.44
N GLU A 96 -0.02 15.26 7.55
CA GLU A 96 -0.22 15.52 6.13
C GLU A 96 -1.04 14.41 5.43
N HIS A 97 -1.00 13.16 5.90
CA HIS A 97 -1.90 12.10 5.43
C HIS A 97 -3.38 12.45 5.67
N ALA A 98 -3.72 13.01 6.84
CA ALA A 98 -5.09 13.36 7.19
C ALA A 98 -5.59 14.56 6.38
N GLU A 99 -4.74 15.55 6.14
CA GLU A 99 -5.08 16.68 5.26
C GLU A 99 -5.31 16.22 3.83
N LEU A 100 -4.43 15.37 3.29
CA LEU A 100 -4.61 14.83 1.95
C LEU A 100 -5.87 13.97 1.85
N HIS A 101 -6.12 13.10 2.84
CA HIS A 101 -7.35 12.32 2.93
C HIS A 101 -8.61 13.21 2.87
N LEU A 102 -8.63 14.31 3.63
CA LEU A 102 -9.72 15.30 3.60
C LEU A 102 -9.93 15.85 2.18
N LEU A 103 -8.87 16.31 1.52
CA LEU A 103 -8.96 16.88 0.18
C LEU A 103 -9.43 15.85 -0.87
N LEU A 104 -8.91 14.61 -0.81
CA LEU A 104 -9.32 13.53 -1.70
C LEU A 104 -10.79 13.14 -1.48
N SER A 105 -11.27 13.19 -0.24
CA SER A 105 -12.68 12.89 0.08
C SER A 105 -13.68 13.84 -0.58
N MET A 106 -13.30 15.12 -0.77
CA MET A 106 -14.18 16.13 -1.37
C MET A 106 -14.47 15.89 -2.85
N VAL A 107 -13.62 15.12 -3.53
CA VAL A 107 -13.77 14.81 -4.96
C VAL A 107 -14.19 13.37 -5.23
N THR A 108 -14.21 12.50 -4.22
CA THR A 108 -14.47 11.07 -4.39
C THR A 108 -15.97 10.76 -4.29
N PRO A 109 -16.60 10.17 -5.34
CA PRO A 109 -18.00 9.77 -5.26
C PRO A 109 -18.24 8.63 -4.26
N LEU A 110 -19.28 8.76 -3.44
CA LEU A 110 -19.66 7.75 -2.44
C LEU A 110 -19.84 6.35 -3.05
N GLY A 111 -20.54 6.27 -4.19
CA GLY A 111 -20.82 5.00 -4.86
C GLY A 111 -19.58 4.26 -5.36
N TRP A 112 -18.40 4.90 -5.46
CA TRP A 112 -17.15 4.19 -5.74
C TRP A 112 -16.74 3.31 -4.55
N LEU A 113 -16.87 3.84 -3.33
CA LEU A 113 -16.47 3.15 -2.09
C LEU A 113 -17.43 2.01 -1.75
N GLU A 114 -18.74 2.23 -1.88
CA GLU A 114 -19.78 1.22 -1.60
C GLU A 114 -19.70 -0.01 -2.51
N ARG A 115 -18.98 0.08 -3.63
CA ARG A 115 -18.81 -1.00 -4.61
C ARG A 115 -17.51 -1.77 -4.46
N VAL A 116 -16.60 -1.37 -3.58
CA VAL A 116 -15.35 -2.09 -3.33
C VAL A 116 -15.66 -3.49 -2.79
N PRO A 117 -15.20 -4.58 -3.43
CA PRO A 117 -15.57 -5.94 -3.02
C PRO A 117 -15.18 -6.27 -1.56
N THR A 118 -13.97 -5.90 -1.15
CA THR A 118 -13.47 -6.17 0.20
C THR A 118 -14.25 -5.45 1.29
N TYR A 119 -14.86 -4.30 0.98
CA TYR A 119 -15.74 -3.59 1.92
C TYR A 119 -17.01 -4.41 2.17
N LYS A 120 -17.65 -4.89 1.10
CA LYS A 120 -18.86 -5.74 1.20
C LYS A 120 -18.57 -7.04 1.93
N GLU A 121 -17.50 -7.73 1.54
CA GLU A 121 -17.08 -8.98 2.18
C GLU A 121 -16.79 -8.78 3.68
N ALA A 122 -16.20 -7.66 4.07
CA ALA A 122 -15.93 -7.37 5.48
C ALA A 122 -17.21 -7.15 6.30
N LEU A 123 -18.20 -6.40 5.76
CA LEU A 123 -19.52 -6.24 6.41
C LEU A 123 -20.26 -7.58 6.56
N GLU A 124 -20.09 -8.47 5.58
CA GLU A 124 -20.72 -9.80 5.62
C GLU A 124 -20.05 -10.74 6.62
N ASN A 125 -18.73 -10.69 6.77
CA ASN A 125 -17.97 -11.70 7.52
C ASN A 125 -17.58 -11.27 8.95
N VAL A 126 -17.45 -9.96 9.21
CA VAL A 126 -17.12 -9.45 10.55
C VAL A 126 -18.41 -9.13 11.30
N LYS A 127 -18.68 -9.88 12.38
CA LYS A 127 -19.95 -9.79 13.14
C LYS A 127 -19.79 -9.20 14.53
N ASP A 128 -18.57 -9.17 15.03
CA ASP A 128 -18.17 -8.73 16.37
C ASP A 128 -17.77 -7.26 16.43
N LYS A 129 -17.77 -6.56 15.28
CA LYS A 129 -17.38 -5.15 15.17
C LYS A 129 -18.43 -4.36 14.40
N ASP A 130 -18.69 -3.14 14.83
CA ASP A 130 -19.53 -2.20 14.08
C ASP A 130 -18.71 -1.48 13.01
N LEU A 131 -18.86 -1.96 11.77
CA LEU A 131 -18.17 -1.45 10.59
C LEU A 131 -19.07 -0.51 9.76
N HIS A 132 -20.30 -0.23 10.19
CA HIS A 132 -21.23 0.67 9.50
C HIS A 132 -20.96 2.14 9.82
N ASN A 133 -19.70 2.55 9.66
CA ASN A 133 -19.24 3.89 9.99
C ASN A 133 -18.42 4.51 8.84
N TYR A 134 -18.30 5.84 8.85
CA TYR A 134 -17.57 6.59 7.82
C TYR A 134 -16.09 6.21 7.78
N GLY A 135 -15.46 5.95 8.93
CA GLY A 135 -14.03 5.59 8.98
C GLY A 135 -13.74 4.30 8.21
N PHE A 136 -14.59 3.29 8.36
CA PHE A 136 -14.49 2.05 7.60
C PHE A 136 -14.87 2.25 6.13
N LEU A 137 -15.93 2.98 5.80
CA LEU A 137 -16.25 3.23 4.38
C LEU A 137 -15.15 4.05 3.66
N GLY A 138 -14.52 4.98 4.37
CA GLY A 138 -13.51 5.91 3.86
C GLY A 138 -12.08 5.36 3.84
N TYR A 139 -11.81 4.15 4.36
CA TYR A 139 -10.45 3.61 4.41
C TYR A 139 -9.75 3.56 3.04
N PRO A 140 -10.42 3.30 1.89
CA PRO A 140 -9.74 3.30 0.59
C PRO A 140 -9.22 4.70 0.20
N ILE A 141 -9.88 5.77 0.66
CA ILE A 141 -9.41 7.15 0.44
C ILE A 141 -8.21 7.42 1.34
N LEU A 142 -8.23 6.96 2.60
CA LEU A 142 -7.07 7.06 3.49
C LEU A 142 -5.87 6.31 2.90
N GLN A 143 -6.08 5.09 2.38
CA GLN A 143 -5.06 4.32 1.70
C GLN A 143 -4.53 5.04 0.45
N CYS A 144 -5.42 5.67 -0.34
CA CYS A 144 -5.01 6.52 -1.47
C CYS A 144 -4.11 7.67 -1.00
N ALA A 145 -4.46 8.35 0.10
CA ALA A 145 -3.65 9.41 0.68
C ALA A 145 -2.28 8.91 1.12
N ASP A 146 -2.22 7.76 1.81
CA ASP A 146 -0.96 7.13 2.23
C ASP A 146 -0.06 6.83 1.03
N ILE A 147 -0.64 6.35 -0.09
CA ILE A 147 0.08 6.02 -1.33
C ILE A 147 0.68 7.26 -1.99
N VAL A 148 -0.17 8.21 -2.34
CA VAL A 148 0.17 9.23 -3.35
C VAL A 148 0.95 10.39 -2.76
N ILE A 149 0.97 10.53 -1.43
CA ILE A 149 1.74 11.56 -0.75
C ILE A 149 3.26 11.37 -0.94
N TYR A 150 3.71 10.14 -1.21
CA TYR A 150 5.11 9.81 -1.49
C TYR A 150 5.42 9.77 -3.00
N GLY A 151 4.48 10.17 -3.85
CA GLY A 151 4.71 10.37 -5.27
C GLY A 151 5.70 11.50 -5.53
N GLU A 152 6.64 11.27 -6.44
CA GLU A 152 7.63 12.27 -6.85
C GLU A 152 7.48 12.57 -8.34
N PRO A 153 7.36 13.86 -8.73
CA PRO A 153 7.30 14.24 -10.14
C PRO A 153 8.44 13.67 -10.98
N GLY A 154 8.05 12.98 -12.05
CA GLY A 154 8.96 12.30 -12.97
C GLY A 154 9.46 10.92 -12.49
N ALA A 155 9.00 10.43 -11.34
CA ALA A 155 9.32 9.10 -10.84
C ALA A 155 8.06 8.23 -10.79
N GLN A 156 8.19 6.98 -11.22
CA GLN A 156 7.12 6.00 -11.11
C GLN A 156 6.83 5.67 -9.64
N LEU A 157 5.57 5.65 -9.25
CA LEU A 157 5.12 5.23 -7.91
C LEU A 157 4.53 3.82 -7.99
N PHE A 158 5.13 2.87 -7.27
CA PHE A 158 4.68 1.48 -7.23
C PHE A 158 4.14 1.08 -5.86
N VAL A 159 3.10 0.25 -5.87
CA VAL A 159 2.53 -0.37 -4.67
C VAL A 159 2.63 -1.90 -4.79
N PRO A 160 3.52 -2.56 -4.04
CA PRO A 160 3.62 -4.01 -4.01
C PRO A 160 2.38 -4.61 -3.37
N VAL A 161 1.61 -5.38 -4.13
CA VAL A 161 0.35 -5.97 -3.67
C VAL A 161 0.11 -7.38 -4.21
N GLY A 162 -0.66 -8.16 -3.45
CA GLY A 162 -1.32 -9.37 -3.95
C GLY A 162 -2.54 -9.04 -4.81
N GLU A 163 -3.07 -10.05 -5.49
CA GLU A 163 -4.24 -9.93 -6.37
C GLU A 163 -5.47 -9.35 -5.66
N ASP A 164 -5.63 -9.62 -4.37
CA ASP A 164 -6.75 -9.17 -3.54
C ASP A 164 -6.74 -7.66 -3.27
N GLN A 165 -5.59 -6.99 -3.39
CA GLN A 165 -5.45 -5.55 -3.12
C GLN A 165 -5.32 -4.71 -4.40
N VAL A 166 -5.37 -5.32 -5.58
CA VAL A 166 -5.30 -4.60 -6.88
C VAL A 166 -6.43 -3.58 -6.99
N SER A 167 -7.64 -3.94 -6.55
CA SER A 167 -8.79 -3.04 -6.59
C SER A 167 -8.60 -1.74 -5.79
N HIS A 168 -7.80 -1.77 -4.71
CA HIS A 168 -7.47 -0.59 -3.90
C HIS A 168 -6.47 0.34 -4.57
N VAL A 169 -5.55 -0.21 -5.36
CA VAL A 169 -4.62 0.61 -6.15
C VAL A 169 -5.35 1.24 -7.34
N GLU A 170 -6.25 0.50 -7.98
CA GLU A 170 -7.06 1.04 -9.09
C GLU A 170 -8.02 2.14 -8.63
N ILE A 171 -8.72 1.98 -7.50
CA ILE A 171 -9.53 3.07 -6.97
C ILE A 171 -8.67 4.29 -6.60
N SER A 172 -7.45 4.07 -6.10
CA SER A 172 -6.50 5.17 -5.83
C SER A 172 -6.12 5.92 -7.12
N ARG A 173 -5.85 5.20 -8.23
CA ARG A 173 -5.60 5.81 -9.54
C ARG A 173 -6.77 6.66 -10.02
N GLU A 174 -8.00 6.13 -9.91
CA GLU A 174 -9.20 6.86 -10.33
C GLU A 174 -9.45 8.12 -9.48
N ILE A 175 -9.22 8.03 -8.17
CA ILE A 175 -9.29 9.19 -7.26
C ILE A 175 -8.23 10.23 -7.65
N VAL A 176 -6.98 9.83 -7.89
CA VAL A 176 -5.89 10.73 -8.30
C VAL A 176 -6.17 11.40 -9.64
N ARG A 177 -6.66 10.66 -10.63
CA ARG A 177 -7.05 11.21 -11.93
C ARG A 177 -8.11 12.28 -11.79
N ARG A 178 -9.17 11.97 -11.04
CA ARG A 178 -10.26 12.90 -10.79
C ARG A 178 -9.78 14.15 -10.04
N PHE A 179 -8.99 13.97 -8.98
CA PHE A 179 -8.36 15.06 -8.23
C PHE A 179 -7.51 15.94 -9.15
N SER A 180 -6.67 15.32 -9.98
CA SER A 180 -5.77 16.02 -10.88
C SER A 180 -6.50 16.74 -12.00
N ILE A 181 -7.63 16.23 -12.50
CA ILE A 181 -8.50 16.98 -13.41
C ILE A 181 -9.02 18.24 -12.71
N PHE A 182 -9.55 18.11 -11.49
CA PHE A 182 -10.15 19.26 -10.79
C PHE A 182 -9.16 20.32 -10.33
N TYR A 183 -7.91 19.97 -10.05
CA TYR A 183 -6.93 20.92 -9.49
C TYR A 183 -5.72 21.16 -10.39
N GLY A 184 -5.45 20.29 -11.36
CA GLY A 184 -4.32 20.39 -12.28
C GLY A 184 -4.64 20.93 -13.67
N LEU A 185 -5.91 20.90 -14.11
CA LEU A 185 -6.32 21.49 -15.39
C LEU A 185 -6.65 22.98 -15.23
N ASP A 186 -5.98 23.86 -15.99
CA ASP A 186 -6.23 25.31 -15.98
C ASP A 186 -6.53 25.83 -17.40
N VAL A 187 -6.72 27.14 -17.53
CA VAL A 187 -6.95 27.86 -18.78
C VAL A 187 -5.88 28.94 -18.94
N ASP A 188 -5.19 28.91 -20.07
CA ASP A 188 -4.32 29.99 -20.53
C ASP A 188 -5.17 31.17 -20.99
N TYR A 189 -4.90 32.35 -20.45
CA TYR A 189 -5.69 33.56 -20.69
C TYR A 189 -5.54 34.10 -22.13
N SER A 190 -4.50 33.70 -22.86
CA SER A 190 -4.30 34.09 -24.25
C SER A 190 -5.42 33.62 -25.19
N ILE A 191 -6.20 32.60 -24.80
CA ILE A 191 -7.39 32.19 -25.56
C ILE A 191 -8.41 33.33 -25.68
N PHE A 192 -8.47 34.25 -24.71
CA PHE A 192 -9.45 35.33 -24.72
C PHE A 192 -9.11 36.44 -25.72
N ASP A 193 -7.85 36.52 -26.14
CA ASP A 193 -7.37 37.43 -27.19
C ASP A 193 -7.65 36.88 -28.60
N GLN A 194 -7.94 35.58 -28.73
CA GLN A 194 -8.16 34.89 -29.99
C GLN A 194 -9.66 34.61 -30.22
N VAL A 195 -10.32 35.48 -31.01
CA VAL A 195 -11.79 35.46 -31.17
C VAL A 195 -12.30 34.12 -31.73
N ASP A 196 -11.66 33.59 -32.78
CA ASP A 196 -12.09 32.33 -33.40
C ASP A 196 -11.86 31.12 -32.49
N ASP A 197 -10.67 31.02 -31.89
CA ASP A 197 -10.31 29.96 -30.94
C ASP A 197 -11.29 29.96 -29.75
N ARG A 198 -11.60 31.14 -29.18
CA ARG A 198 -12.58 31.29 -28.11
C ARG A 198 -13.95 30.79 -28.53
N ARG A 199 -14.45 31.18 -29.72
CA ARG A 199 -15.77 30.77 -30.22
C ARG A 199 -15.87 29.25 -30.37
N VAL A 200 -14.83 28.61 -30.90
CA VAL A 200 -14.80 27.15 -31.05
C VAL A 200 -14.74 26.47 -29.69
N ALA A 201 -13.89 26.95 -28.77
CA ALA A 201 -13.81 26.43 -27.41
C ALA A 201 -15.14 26.57 -26.64
N THR A 202 -15.84 27.70 -26.76
CA THR A 202 -17.17 27.90 -26.16
C THR A 202 -18.15 26.82 -26.60
N LYS A 203 -18.15 26.47 -27.89
CA LYS A 203 -19.02 25.40 -28.42
C LYS A 203 -18.64 24.02 -27.88
N ILE A 204 -17.35 23.68 -27.89
CA ILE A 204 -16.86 22.38 -27.39
C ILE A 204 -17.17 22.20 -25.90
N LEU A 205 -17.03 23.28 -25.12
CA LEU A 205 -17.25 23.27 -23.67
C LEU A 205 -18.73 23.43 -23.27
N GLY A 206 -19.65 23.54 -24.23
CA GLY A 206 -21.07 23.73 -23.96
C GLY A 206 -21.39 25.05 -23.25
N LEU A 207 -20.69 26.12 -23.60
CA LEU A 207 -20.82 27.46 -23.01
C LEU A 207 -21.53 28.45 -23.96
N GLU A 208 -22.36 27.96 -24.88
CA GLU A 208 -23.11 28.79 -25.83
C GLU A 208 -23.90 29.90 -25.09
N GLY A 209 -23.84 31.13 -25.60
CA GLY A 209 -24.37 32.33 -24.95
C GLY A 209 -23.37 33.10 -24.07
N TRP A 210 -22.13 32.59 -23.90
CA TRP A 210 -21.04 33.25 -23.17
C TRP A 210 -19.90 33.70 -24.09
N GLU A 211 -20.20 34.18 -25.29
CA GLU A 211 -19.18 34.57 -26.28
C GLU A 211 -18.48 35.90 -25.95
N ARG A 212 -19.09 36.71 -25.07
CA ARG A 212 -18.57 38.01 -24.63
C ARG A 212 -17.59 37.85 -23.47
N ILE A 213 -16.50 38.63 -23.51
CA ILE A 213 -15.54 38.68 -22.41
C ILE A 213 -16.17 39.44 -21.24
N GLU A 214 -16.51 38.72 -20.18
CA GLU A 214 -17.07 39.27 -18.95
C GLU A 214 -16.27 38.78 -17.73
N PRO A 215 -16.32 39.50 -16.59
CA PRO A 215 -15.70 39.03 -15.36
C PRO A 215 -16.09 37.58 -15.04
N GLY A 216 -15.08 36.73 -14.83
CA GLY A 216 -15.28 35.31 -14.52
C GLY A 216 -15.39 34.36 -15.71
N ILE A 217 -15.30 34.83 -16.96
CA ILE A 217 -15.31 33.93 -18.14
C ILE A 217 -14.21 32.85 -18.06
N ALA A 218 -13.01 33.21 -17.61
CA ALA A 218 -11.91 32.25 -17.40
C ALA A 218 -12.26 31.15 -16.40
N ALA A 219 -12.93 31.51 -15.30
CA ALA A 219 -13.40 30.54 -14.32
C ALA A 219 -14.50 29.62 -14.88
N ARG A 220 -15.37 30.14 -15.76
CA ARG A 220 -16.38 29.33 -16.47
C ARG A 220 -15.75 28.35 -17.43
N PHE A 221 -14.79 28.80 -18.26
CA PHE A 221 -14.02 27.93 -19.17
C PHE A 221 -13.32 26.81 -18.39
N ARG A 222 -12.63 27.17 -17.30
CA ARG A 222 -11.96 26.22 -16.42
C ARG A 222 -12.95 25.20 -15.83
N SER A 223 -14.07 25.66 -15.29
CA SER A 223 -15.09 24.79 -14.71
C SER A 223 -15.70 23.84 -15.75
N ALA A 224 -16.01 24.34 -16.95
CA ALA A 224 -16.57 23.54 -18.03
C ALA A 224 -15.56 22.50 -18.56
N ALA A 225 -14.30 22.89 -18.77
CA ALA A 225 -13.24 21.98 -19.18
C ALA A 225 -13.01 20.88 -18.15
N ARG A 226 -12.94 21.23 -16.85
CA ARG A 226 -12.80 20.25 -15.76
C ARG A 226 -14.00 19.29 -15.69
N ARG A 227 -15.22 19.80 -15.84
CA ARG A 227 -16.44 18.98 -15.84
C ARG A 227 -16.44 18.00 -17.01
N LEU A 228 -16.15 18.50 -18.21
CA LEU A 228 -16.11 17.68 -19.41
C LEU A 228 -14.99 16.62 -19.29
N ALA A 229 -13.77 17.00 -18.90
CA ALA A 229 -12.68 16.06 -18.65
C ALA A 229 -13.04 15.00 -17.59
N ALA A 230 -13.76 15.36 -16.53
CA ALA A 230 -14.18 14.41 -15.51
C ALA A 230 -15.25 13.42 -16.00
N GLU A 231 -15.97 13.75 -17.07
CA GLU A 231 -16.99 12.90 -17.71
C GLU A 231 -16.38 12.00 -18.79
N ILE A 232 -15.57 12.57 -19.68
CA ILE A 232 -15.07 11.85 -20.87
C ILE A 232 -13.61 11.41 -20.74
N GLY A 233 -12.88 11.87 -19.73
CA GLY A 233 -11.44 11.68 -19.58
C GLY A 233 -10.61 12.78 -20.26
N LEU A 234 -9.40 13.00 -19.74
CA LEU A 234 -8.51 14.08 -20.21
C LEU A 234 -8.06 13.88 -21.66
N SER A 235 -7.71 12.65 -22.08
CA SER A 235 -7.32 12.36 -23.47
C SER A 235 -8.42 12.73 -24.45
N ASN A 236 -9.65 12.30 -24.17
CA ASN A 236 -10.80 12.60 -25.01
C ASN A 236 -11.15 14.10 -25.02
N LEU A 237 -10.90 14.83 -23.92
CA LEU A 237 -10.99 16.28 -23.93
C LEU A 237 -9.96 16.90 -24.87
N HIS A 238 -8.70 16.47 -24.81
CA HIS A 238 -7.65 16.95 -25.71
C HIS A 238 -7.98 16.66 -27.17
N ASP A 239 -8.48 15.47 -27.48
CA ASP A 239 -8.89 15.09 -28.84
C ASP A 239 -10.05 15.97 -29.33
N LYS A 240 -11.04 16.25 -28.48
CA LYS A 240 -12.15 17.18 -28.81
C LYS A 240 -11.67 18.61 -29.03
N LEU A 241 -10.70 19.08 -28.24
CA LEU A 241 -10.14 20.43 -28.36
C LEU A 241 -9.17 20.57 -29.54
N GLY A 242 -8.55 19.48 -30.00
CA GLY A 242 -7.56 19.51 -31.07
C GLY A 242 -6.42 20.48 -30.75
N THR A 243 -6.18 21.44 -31.65
CA THR A 243 -5.15 22.48 -31.48
C THR A 243 -5.43 23.43 -30.31
N LEU A 244 -6.68 23.52 -29.83
CA LEU A 244 -7.04 24.38 -28.70
C LEU A 244 -6.57 23.82 -27.36
N SER A 245 -6.18 22.54 -27.30
CA SER A 245 -5.62 21.91 -26.08
C SER A 245 -4.42 22.69 -25.50
N ARG A 246 -3.67 23.43 -26.33
CA ARG A 246 -2.59 24.33 -25.89
C ARG A 246 -3.02 25.38 -24.87
N TYR A 247 -4.30 25.79 -24.89
CA TYR A 247 -4.85 26.75 -23.94
C TYR A 247 -5.36 26.11 -22.65
N PHE A 248 -5.27 24.79 -22.52
CA PHE A 248 -5.75 24.06 -21.35
C PHE A 248 -4.60 23.29 -20.71
N PRO A 249 -3.60 23.98 -20.13
CA PRO A 249 -2.44 23.32 -19.54
C PRO A 249 -2.88 22.39 -18.41
N TYR A 250 -2.28 21.21 -18.39
CA TYR A 250 -2.50 20.19 -17.35
C TYR A 250 -1.22 19.96 -16.56
N ARG A 251 -1.29 20.20 -15.25
CA ARG A 251 -0.19 20.01 -14.29
C ARG A 251 -0.72 19.23 -13.08
N PRO A 252 -0.66 17.89 -13.10
CA PRO A 252 -1.20 17.10 -12.01
C PRO A 252 -0.40 17.35 -10.70
N PRO A 253 -1.08 17.58 -9.56
CA PRO A 253 -0.39 17.77 -8.28
C PRO A 253 0.10 16.45 -7.65
N LEU A 254 -0.42 15.32 -8.12
CA LEU A 254 -0.19 13.97 -7.58
C LEU A 254 0.19 13.02 -8.72
N GLU A 255 1.03 12.03 -8.39
CA GLU A 255 1.40 10.95 -9.32
C GLU A 255 0.41 9.78 -9.20
N GLU A 256 0.04 9.19 -10.34
CA GLU A 256 -0.78 7.97 -10.36
C GLU A 256 0.05 6.78 -9.85
N PRO A 257 -0.45 6.00 -8.88
CA PRO A 257 0.24 4.79 -8.45
C PRO A 257 0.05 3.65 -9.45
N ASP A 258 1.04 2.77 -9.56
CA ASP A 258 0.97 1.54 -10.34
C ASP A 258 1.09 0.31 -9.44
N VAL A 259 0.40 -0.75 -9.84
CA VAL A 259 0.46 -2.06 -9.18
C VAL A 259 1.81 -2.72 -9.47
N MET A 260 2.48 -3.20 -8.41
CA MET A 260 3.57 -4.15 -8.52
C MET A 260 3.09 -5.51 -7.98
N LEU A 261 2.63 -6.39 -8.88
CA LEU A 261 2.15 -7.72 -8.49
C LEU A 261 3.27 -8.55 -7.87
N THR A 262 3.08 -8.94 -6.61
CA THR A 262 4.03 -9.79 -5.89
C THR A 262 3.67 -11.26 -6.09
N LYS A 263 4.54 -12.02 -6.77
CA LYS A 263 4.41 -13.49 -6.82
C LYS A 263 4.81 -14.05 -5.47
N THR A 264 3.83 -14.39 -4.64
CA THR A 264 4.05 -14.94 -3.31
C THR A 264 3.71 -16.43 -3.28
N PRO A 265 4.57 -17.26 -2.68
CA PRO A 265 4.23 -18.66 -2.49
C PRO A 265 3.01 -18.75 -1.58
N ARG A 266 1.99 -19.51 -1.99
CA ARG A 266 0.84 -19.79 -1.13
C ARG A 266 1.29 -20.68 0.02
N ILE A 267 1.27 -20.14 1.24
CA ILE A 267 1.58 -20.90 2.46
C ILE A 267 0.28 -21.12 3.24
N PRO A 268 -0.20 -22.37 3.35
CA PRO A 268 -1.34 -22.66 4.19
C PRO A 268 -0.99 -22.48 5.67
N GLY A 269 -1.98 -22.11 6.47
CA GLY A 269 -1.92 -22.22 7.92
C GLY A 269 -1.86 -23.68 8.38
N LEU A 270 -1.71 -23.88 9.69
CA LEU A 270 -1.56 -25.20 10.29
C LEU A 270 -2.74 -26.16 10.03
N ASP A 271 -3.88 -25.62 9.63
CA ASP A 271 -5.12 -26.34 9.33
C ASP A 271 -5.41 -26.48 7.82
N GLY A 272 -4.49 -26.05 6.95
CA GLY A 272 -4.66 -26.05 5.49
C GLY A 272 -5.38 -24.82 4.91
N ARG A 273 -5.97 -23.96 5.74
CA ARG A 273 -6.66 -22.73 5.30
C ARG A 273 -5.67 -21.57 5.14
N LYS A 274 -6.15 -20.36 4.81
CA LYS A 274 -5.30 -19.15 4.85
C LYS A 274 -4.74 -18.96 6.26
N MET A 275 -3.44 -18.69 6.37
CA MET A 275 -2.80 -18.40 7.64
C MET A 275 -3.35 -17.08 8.22
N SER A 276 -3.94 -17.13 9.42
CA SER A 276 -4.52 -15.99 10.12
C SER A 276 -4.49 -16.20 11.64
N LYS A 277 -4.13 -15.15 12.38
CA LYS A 277 -4.11 -15.19 13.86
C LYS A 277 -5.49 -15.52 14.43
N SER A 278 -6.56 -15.00 13.83
CA SER A 278 -7.94 -15.25 14.26
C SER A 278 -8.36 -16.73 14.15
N TYR A 279 -7.69 -17.50 13.29
CA TYR A 279 -7.93 -18.94 13.17
C TYR A 279 -7.04 -19.77 14.09
N GLY A 280 -6.11 -19.16 14.82
CA GLY A 280 -5.14 -19.88 15.65
C GLY A 280 -4.20 -20.79 14.87
N ASN A 281 -4.08 -20.61 13.55
CA ASN A 281 -3.37 -21.53 12.64
C ASN A 281 -2.00 -20.99 12.18
N THR A 282 -1.34 -20.19 13.01
CA THR A 282 -0.12 -19.44 12.65
C THR A 282 1.12 -19.91 13.39
N ILE A 283 2.29 -19.65 12.80
CA ILE A 283 3.59 -19.67 13.46
C ILE A 283 4.17 -18.27 13.40
N THR A 284 4.41 -17.64 14.56
CA THR A 284 4.95 -16.28 14.62
C THR A 284 6.44 -16.25 14.27
N LEU A 285 6.98 -15.08 13.90
CA LEU A 285 8.43 -14.93 13.65
C LEU A 285 9.26 -15.05 14.93
N SER A 286 8.62 -14.95 16.10
CA SER A 286 9.22 -15.08 17.44
C SER A 286 9.05 -16.46 18.07
N GLU A 287 8.44 -17.41 17.36
CA GLU A 287 8.01 -18.69 17.95
C GLU A 287 9.20 -19.50 18.51
N SER A 288 9.05 -20.09 19.71
CA SER A 288 10.11 -20.92 20.31
C SER A 288 10.23 -22.27 19.59
N ASP A 289 11.36 -22.96 19.72
CA ASP A 289 11.54 -24.30 19.12
C ASP A 289 10.50 -25.30 19.64
N ALA A 290 10.19 -25.21 20.94
CA ALA A 290 9.20 -26.07 21.59
C ALA A 290 7.79 -25.80 21.03
N ASP A 291 7.42 -24.52 20.87
CA ASP A 291 6.12 -24.14 20.35
C ASP A 291 5.98 -24.46 18.86
N ILE A 292 7.04 -24.28 18.07
CA ILE A 292 7.07 -24.71 16.67
C ILE A 292 6.76 -26.19 16.59
N ARG A 293 7.49 -27.04 17.33
CA ARG A 293 7.28 -28.49 17.33
C ARG A 293 5.87 -28.85 17.81
N ALA A 294 5.39 -28.23 18.87
CA ALA A 294 4.05 -28.48 19.40
C ALA A 294 2.96 -28.15 18.36
N LYS A 295 3.06 -27.00 17.70
CA LYS A 295 2.09 -26.50 16.72
C LYS A 295 2.15 -27.27 15.39
N THR A 296 3.33 -27.61 14.88
CA THR A 296 3.47 -28.38 13.63
C THR A 296 3.08 -29.85 13.81
N LYS A 297 3.20 -30.41 15.02
CA LYS A 297 2.78 -31.79 15.31
C LYS A 297 1.29 -32.01 15.05
N VAL A 298 0.45 -31.03 15.35
CA VAL A 298 -1.02 -31.09 15.15
C VAL A 298 -1.47 -30.63 13.76
N MET A 299 -0.54 -30.30 12.86
CA MET A 299 -0.86 -29.79 11.53
C MET A 299 -1.71 -30.77 10.72
N VAL A 300 -2.69 -30.27 9.96
CA VAL A 300 -3.49 -31.13 9.07
C VAL A 300 -2.60 -31.71 7.97
N THR A 301 -2.78 -32.99 7.69
CA THR A 301 -2.12 -33.72 6.59
C THR A 301 -3.15 -34.11 5.53
N ASP A 302 -2.78 -35.00 4.61
CA ASP A 302 -3.72 -35.68 3.71
C ASP A 302 -4.90 -36.31 4.50
N PRO A 303 -6.16 -35.84 4.30
CA PRO A 303 -7.33 -36.38 4.99
C PRO A 303 -7.64 -37.84 4.63
N ALA A 304 -7.18 -38.34 3.48
CA ALA A 304 -7.36 -39.72 3.08
C ALA A 304 -6.43 -40.67 3.85
N ARG A 305 -5.30 -40.18 4.36
CA ARG A 305 -4.30 -40.97 5.09
C ARG A 305 -4.66 -41.08 6.57
N LYS A 306 -5.47 -42.09 6.91
CA LYS A 306 -5.99 -42.29 8.28
C LYS A 306 -5.04 -43.07 9.18
N ARG A 307 -4.28 -44.02 8.65
CA ARG A 307 -3.34 -44.87 9.41
C ARG A 307 -1.92 -44.69 8.88
N ARG A 308 -0.92 -45.00 9.71
CA ARG A 308 0.52 -44.94 9.32
C ARG A 308 0.81 -45.76 8.07
N THR A 309 0.18 -46.93 7.96
CA THR A 309 0.32 -47.89 6.87
C THR A 309 -0.43 -47.50 5.60
N ASP A 310 -1.31 -46.49 5.67
CA ASP A 310 -2.03 -46.04 4.49
C ASP A 310 -1.10 -45.14 3.66
N PRO A 311 -1.01 -45.34 2.34
CA PRO A 311 -0.28 -44.43 1.47
C PRO A 311 -0.97 -43.07 1.47
N GLY A 312 -0.17 -42.00 1.43
CA GLY A 312 -0.68 -40.63 1.34
C GLY A 312 -0.34 -39.96 0.02
N ASN A 313 -0.96 -38.81 -0.20
CA ASN A 313 -0.70 -37.95 -1.33
C ASN A 313 -0.08 -36.60 -0.86
N PRO A 314 1.23 -36.38 -1.10
CA PRO A 314 1.89 -35.11 -0.78
C PRO A 314 1.25 -33.89 -1.45
N ASP A 315 0.65 -34.03 -2.64
CA ASP A 315 0.14 -32.91 -3.42
C ASP A 315 -1.16 -32.32 -2.84
N VAL A 316 -1.80 -33.00 -1.88
CA VAL A 316 -2.96 -32.50 -1.12
C VAL A 316 -2.66 -32.29 0.37
N CYS A 317 -1.38 -32.40 0.77
CA CYS A 317 -0.95 -32.35 2.16
C CYS A 317 -0.33 -30.98 2.50
N PRO A 318 -0.93 -30.18 3.41
CA PRO A 318 -0.34 -28.89 3.83
C PRO A 318 1.09 -28.99 4.37
N VAL A 319 1.47 -30.13 4.98
CA VAL A 319 2.85 -30.37 5.44
C VAL A 319 3.85 -30.39 4.29
N TYR A 320 3.45 -30.91 3.13
CA TYR A 320 4.33 -30.90 1.96
C TYR A 320 4.52 -29.50 1.37
N ASP A 321 3.51 -28.63 1.46
CA ASP A 321 3.66 -27.20 1.11
C ASP A 321 4.74 -26.52 1.97
N TRP A 322 4.83 -26.86 3.25
CA TRP A 322 5.86 -26.34 4.14
C TRP A 322 7.24 -26.95 3.82
N HIS A 323 7.31 -28.25 3.48
CA HIS A 323 8.56 -28.85 3.01
C HIS A 323 9.11 -28.17 1.76
N LYS A 324 8.26 -27.83 0.78
CA LYS A 324 8.69 -27.10 -0.44
C LYS A 324 9.37 -25.77 -0.13
N LEU A 325 9.11 -25.19 1.04
CA LEU A 325 9.69 -23.91 1.45
C LEU A 325 10.92 -24.10 2.33
N PHE A 326 10.81 -24.90 3.38
CA PHE A 326 11.85 -24.99 4.41
C PHE A 326 12.86 -26.12 4.16
N SER A 327 12.47 -27.13 3.39
CA SER A 327 13.28 -28.34 3.16
C SER A 327 13.84 -28.44 1.74
N ALA A 328 13.55 -27.48 0.85
CA ALA A 328 13.99 -27.53 -0.53
C ALA A 328 15.52 -27.42 -0.69
N GLU A 329 16.19 -26.74 0.24
CA GLU A 329 17.65 -26.62 0.25
C GLU A 329 18.35 -27.85 0.83
N GLU A 330 17.62 -28.78 1.45
CA GLU A 330 18.20 -30.02 1.97
C GLU A 330 18.19 -31.12 0.89
N PRO A 331 19.36 -31.60 0.44
CA PRO A 331 19.44 -32.58 -0.65
C PRO A 331 18.65 -33.86 -0.37
N GLY A 332 17.81 -34.27 -1.32
CA GLY A 332 17.01 -35.49 -1.24
C GLY A 332 15.84 -35.45 -0.26
N ARG A 333 15.63 -34.36 0.50
CA ARG A 333 14.57 -34.32 1.51
C ARG A 333 13.17 -34.36 0.91
N LEU A 334 12.93 -33.63 -0.19
CA LEU A 334 11.63 -33.66 -0.87
C LEU A 334 11.32 -35.03 -1.47
N ASP A 335 12.34 -35.74 -1.98
CA ASP A 335 12.21 -37.09 -2.52
C ASP A 335 11.92 -38.09 -1.39
N TRP A 336 12.61 -37.98 -0.26
CA TRP A 336 12.33 -38.76 0.95
C TRP A 336 10.87 -38.58 1.41
N VAL A 337 10.36 -37.35 1.47
CA VAL A 337 8.95 -37.10 1.82
C VAL A 337 8.02 -37.73 0.79
N ARG A 338 8.27 -37.53 -0.50
CA ARG A 338 7.37 -38.02 -1.57
C ARG A 338 7.35 -39.55 -1.61
N GLN A 339 8.51 -40.19 -1.61
CA GLN A 339 8.63 -41.65 -1.60
C GLN A 339 8.05 -42.23 -0.32
N GLY A 340 8.47 -41.74 0.86
CA GLY A 340 8.01 -42.25 2.14
C GLY A 340 6.52 -42.07 2.39
N CYS A 341 5.92 -40.97 1.90
CA CYS A 341 4.48 -40.72 2.04
C CYS A 341 3.67 -41.63 1.10
N THR A 342 4.06 -41.74 -0.17
CA THR A 342 3.32 -42.50 -1.19
C THR A 342 3.45 -44.02 -1.02
N THR A 343 4.54 -44.51 -0.42
CA THR A 343 4.73 -45.94 -0.12
C THR A 343 4.37 -46.32 1.32
N ALA A 344 3.90 -45.36 2.12
CA ALA A 344 3.73 -45.50 3.57
C ALA A 344 5.00 -45.93 4.34
N GLY A 345 6.18 -45.63 3.79
CA GLY A 345 7.49 -45.88 4.42
C GLY A 345 7.77 -45.02 5.67
N ILE A 346 7.24 -43.79 5.73
CA ILE A 346 7.41 -42.87 6.87
C ILE A 346 6.06 -42.48 7.48
N GLY A 347 6.01 -42.20 8.78
CA GLY A 347 4.80 -41.71 9.45
C GLY A 347 4.55 -40.21 9.22
N CYS A 348 3.29 -39.75 9.34
CA CYS A 348 2.98 -38.31 9.30
C CYS A 348 3.68 -37.52 10.41
N ILE A 349 3.86 -38.11 11.60
CA ILE A 349 4.56 -37.47 12.73
C ILE A 349 6.04 -37.29 12.38
N GLU A 350 6.70 -38.35 11.92
CA GLU A 350 8.10 -38.32 11.47
C GLU A 350 8.33 -37.27 10.36
N CYS A 351 7.41 -37.21 9.38
CA CYS A 351 7.43 -36.20 8.32
C CYS A 351 7.30 -34.77 8.88
N LYS A 352 6.39 -34.54 9.84
CA LYS A 352 6.23 -33.24 10.51
C LYS A 352 7.44 -32.84 11.34
N ASP A 353 8.05 -33.78 12.06
CA ASP A 353 9.23 -33.52 12.88
C ASP A 353 10.41 -33.10 11.99
N ALA A 354 10.60 -33.80 10.88
CA ALA A 354 11.53 -33.46 9.81
C ALA A 354 11.31 -32.04 9.25
N MET A 355 10.05 -31.68 8.95
CA MET A 355 9.70 -30.34 8.48
C MET A 355 10.01 -29.27 9.53
N ALA A 356 9.64 -29.54 10.79
CA ALA A 356 9.80 -28.62 11.91
C ALA A 356 11.28 -28.32 12.19
N GLU A 357 12.17 -29.31 12.06
CA GLU A 357 13.62 -29.10 12.19
C GLU A 357 14.15 -28.10 11.17
N ASN A 358 13.74 -28.22 9.91
CA ASN A 358 14.18 -27.30 8.87
C ASN A 358 13.57 -25.91 9.02
N LEU A 359 12.30 -25.84 9.46
CA LEU A 359 11.69 -24.58 9.84
C LEU A 359 12.45 -23.89 11.00
N ILE A 360 12.84 -24.63 12.02
CA ILE A 360 13.60 -24.11 13.17
C ILE A 360 14.95 -23.55 12.72
N LYS A 361 15.66 -24.27 11.84
CA LYS A 361 16.92 -23.79 11.26
C LYS A 361 16.71 -22.50 10.46
N TRP A 362 15.66 -22.45 9.64
CA TRP A 362 15.34 -21.29 8.82
C TRP A 362 14.96 -20.05 9.65
N ILE A 363 14.16 -20.21 10.70
CA ILE A 363 13.67 -19.09 11.52
C ILE A 363 14.68 -18.61 12.56
N ALA A 364 15.66 -19.44 12.94
CA ALA A 364 16.71 -19.10 13.91
C ALA A 364 17.38 -17.73 13.66
N PRO A 365 17.92 -17.41 12.47
CA PRO A 365 18.56 -16.10 12.24
C PRO A 365 17.58 -14.93 12.34
N VAL A 366 16.30 -15.12 12.01
CA VAL A 366 15.26 -14.08 12.18
C VAL A 366 15.01 -13.85 13.67
N ARG A 367 14.85 -14.92 14.47
CA ARG A 367 14.65 -14.83 15.91
C ARG A 367 15.82 -14.20 16.64
N GLU A 368 17.05 -14.56 16.28
CA GLU A 368 18.26 -13.96 16.86
C GLU A 368 18.30 -12.45 16.67
N ARG A 369 18.00 -11.96 15.45
CA ARG A 369 17.87 -10.53 15.19
C ARG A 369 16.73 -9.91 15.98
N ARG A 370 15.60 -10.61 16.09
CA ARG A 370 14.44 -10.15 16.87
C ARG A 370 14.78 -9.93 18.34
N VAL A 371 15.40 -10.91 18.99
CA VAL A 371 15.81 -10.85 20.40
C VAL A 371 16.76 -9.68 20.66
N LYS A 372 17.63 -9.34 19.70
CA LYS A 372 18.49 -8.17 19.80
C LYS A 372 17.67 -6.88 19.90
N TYR A 373 16.63 -6.71 19.09
CA TYR A 373 15.78 -5.52 19.10
C TYR A 373 14.79 -5.49 20.28
N GLU A 374 14.26 -6.64 20.71
CA GLU A 374 13.42 -6.76 21.91
C GLU A 374 14.15 -6.28 23.18
N LYS A 375 15.45 -6.57 23.28
CA LYS A 375 16.29 -6.12 24.39
C LYS A 375 16.61 -4.61 24.34
N ASN A 376 16.36 -3.96 23.20
CA ASN A 376 16.70 -2.55 22.97
C ASN A 376 15.49 -1.77 22.39
N PRO A 377 14.32 -1.76 23.08
CA PRO A 377 13.09 -1.19 22.52
C PRO A 377 13.21 0.32 22.28
N LYS A 378 14.00 1.03 23.10
CA LYS A 378 14.28 2.47 22.90
C LYS A 378 14.94 2.73 21.54
N GLN A 379 15.93 1.92 21.16
CA GLN A 379 16.59 2.03 19.86
C GLN A 379 15.59 1.82 18.71
N VAL A 380 14.65 0.88 18.87
CA VAL A 380 13.63 0.59 17.86
C VAL A 380 12.71 1.80 17.64
N LEU A 381 12.30 2.45 18.73
CA LEU A 381 11.49 3.68 18.65
C LEU A 381 12.28 4.82 18.01
N GLU A 382 13.54 5.03 18.39
CA GLU A 382 14.40 6.06 17.78
C GLU A 382 14.54 5.87 16.26
N LEU A 383 14.65 4.62 15.79
CA LEU A 383 14.69 4.30 14.36
C LEU A 383 13.36 4.62 13.66
N LEU A 384 12.24 4.30 14.31
CA LEU A 384 10.90 4.59 13.79
C LEU A 384 10.64 6.11 13.72
N ASP A 385 11.06 6.86 14.74
CA ASP A 385 10.95 8.32 14.77
C ASP A 385 11.80 8.97 13.68
N GLN A 386 13.04 8.50 13.49
CA GLN A 386 13.92 8.99 12.42
C GLN A 386 13.32 8.74 11.03
N GLY A 387 12.78 7.55 10.79
CA GLY A 387 12.13 7.25 9.52
C GLY A 387 10.84 8.05 9.33
N SER A 388 10.07 8.28 10.39
CA SER A 388 8.89 9.14 10.37
C SER A 388 9.21 10.59 10.05
N ASN A 389 10.31 11.14 10.59
CA ASN A 389 10.77 12.48 10.24
C ASN A 389 11.19 12.58 8.76
N LYS A 390 11.86 11.55 8.21
CA LYS A 390 12.20 11.50 6.78
C LYS A 390 10.94 11.44 5.91
N ALA A 391 10.00 10.57 6.25
CA ALA A 391 8.73 10.42 5.54
C ALA A 391 7.92 11.72 5.57
N ARG A 392 7.83 12.37 6.74
CA ARG A 392 7.11 13.64 6.89
C ARG A 392 7.67 14.75 6.01
N LYS A 393 9.00 14.86 5.88
CA LYS A 393 9.63 15.84 4.99
C LYS A 393 9.22 15.64 3.53
N VAL A 394 9.14 14.38 3.08
CA VAL A 394 8.64 14.05 1.73
C VAL A 394 7.17 14.43 1.59
N ALA A 395 6.36 14.06 2.59
CA ALA A 395 4.93 14.35 2.60
C ALA A 395 4.63 15.86 2.55
N GLN A 396 5.39 16.66 3.28
CA GLN A 396 5.29 18.13 3.26
C GLN A 396 5.54 18.70 1.87
N GLY A 397 6.57 18.22 1.15
CA GLY A 397 6.85 18.66 -0.21
C GLY A 397 5.73 18.31 -1.19
N THR A 398 5.04 17.19 -1.01
CA THR A 398 3.83 16.87 -1.79
C THR A 398 2.66 17.77 -1.41
N MET A 399 2.43 17.99 -0.12
CA MET A 399 1.34 18.86 0.34
C MET A 399 1.52 20.33 -0.05
N GLU A 400 2.74 20.84 -0.19
CA GLU A 400 2.98 22.16 -0.77
C GLU A 400 2.41 22.27 -2.18
N ARG A 401 2.70 21.29 -3.05
CA ARG A 401 2.15 21.25 -4.43
C ARG A 401 0.63 21.12 -4.43
N VAL A 402 0.10 20.25 -3.57
CA VAL A 402 -1.35 20.03 -3.44
C VAL A 402 -2.05 21.30 -2.98
N ARG A 403 -1.57 21.93 -1.90
CA ARG A 403 -2.17 23.17 -1.37
C ARG A 403 -2.14 24.30 -2.39
N GLU A 404 -1.05 24.44 -3.14
CA GLU A 404 -1.00 25.46 -4.20
C GLU A 404 -1.97 25.15 -5.34
N ALA A 405 -2.09 23.89 -5.77
CA ALA A 405 -3.06 23.51 -6.80
C ALA A 405 -4.52 23.71 -6.37
N VAL A 406 -4.83 23.47 -5.10
CA VAL A 406 -6.20 23.59 -4.57
C VAL A 406 -6.56 25.04 -4.25
N PHE A 407 -5.66 25.80 -3.62
CA PHE A 407 -5.97 27.12 -3.04
C PHE A 407 -5.29 28.29 -3.74
N GLY A 408 -4.18 28.08 -4.46
CA GLY A 408 -3.47 29.13 -5.21
C GLY A 408 -2.94 30.30 -4.37
N TRP A 409 -2.61 30.04 -3.10
CA TRP A 409 -2.22 31.11 -2.17
C TRP A 409 -0.88 31.75 -2.55
N GLU A 410 0.08 31.00 -3.09
CA GLU A 410 1.34 31.59 -3.54
C GLU A 410 1.14 32.48 -4.75
N LYS A 411 0.36 32.01 -5.75
CA LYS A 411 -0.07 32.85 -6.87
C LYS A 411 -0.73 34.13 -6.37
N LYS A 412 -1.65 34.02 -5.41
CA LYS A 412 -2.38 35.18 -4.88
C LYS A 412 -1.46 36.16 -4.16
N ARG A 413 -0.51 35.66 -3.36
CA ARG A 413 0.49 36.50 -2.66
C ARG A 413 1.38 37.26 -3.65
N LYS A 414 1.78 36.62 -4.75
CA LYS A 414 2.56 37.26 -5.82
C LYS A 414 1.76 38.37 -6.51
N GLU A 415 0.48 38.14 -6.81
CA GLU A 415 -0.40 39.15 -7.42
C GLU A 415 -0.54 40.43 -6.58
N ILE A 416 -0.58 40.31 -5.25
CA ILE A 416 -0.73 41.46 -4.34
C ILE A 416 0.60 42.08 -3.89
N GLY A 417 1.74 41.65 -4.47
CA GLY A 417 3.06 42.19 -4.15
C GLY A 417 3.65 41.71 -2.80
N CYS A 418 3.05 40.70 -2.16
CA CYS A 418 3.60 40.07 -0.96
C CYS A 418 4.66 39.01 -1.34
N GLY A 419 5.79 39.45 -1.89
CA GLY A 419 6.90 38.57 -2.26
C GLY A 419 7.70 38.10 -1.03
N GLY A 420 7.57 36.81 -0.68
CA GLY A 420 8.56 36.00 0.04
C GLY A 420 8.73 36.24 1.55
N LYS A 421 7.98 35.49 2.39
CA LYS A 421 8.57 35.08 3.67
C LYS A 421 9.51 33.91 3.38
N GLN A 422 10.82 34.14 3.56
CA GLN A 422 11.74 33.06 3.91
C GLN A 422 11.06 32.21 4.99
N ALA A 423 10.97 30.91 4.76
CA ALA A 423 10.60 29.97 5.79
C ALA A 423 11.55 30.21 6.96
N ALA A 424 11.02 30.79 8.05
CA ALA A 424 11.69 30.76 9.33
C ALA A 424 11.81 29.29 9.69
N SER A 425 13.01 28.74 9.53
CA SER A 425 13.46 27.55 10.25
C SER A 425 13.34 27.89 11.73
N GLY A 426 12.23 27.47 12.33
CA GLY A 426 12.02 27.50 13.77
C GLY A 426 12.65 26.28 14.41
N GLU A 427 13.47 26.58 15.41
CA GLU A 427 14.22 25.78 16.39
C GLU A 427 13.66 24.40 16.77
#